data_AF-W7ER39-F1
#
_entry.id   AF-W7ER39-F1
#
_cell.length_a   1.000
_cell.length_b   1.000
_cell.length_c   1.000
_cell.angle_alpha   90.00
_cell.angle_beta   90.00
_cell.angle_gamma   90.00
#
_symmetry.space_group_name_H-M   'P 1'
#
loop_
_entity.id
_entity.type
_entity.pdbx_description
1 polymer ?
#
loop_
_entity_poly.entity_id
_entity_poly.type
_entity_poly.pdbx_seq_one_letter_code
_entity_poly.pdbx_strand_id
1 'polypeptide(L)'
;MDTNETHTYSAFADLLAESSRVLCLVGAGLSAPSGLATWRGTNGLWNDINLKELASPKKFREDPVTVWSFYGERLLEALQARPNAAHHALAALANWHQGWLTINQNVDGLLKQTGHPMSRLLNIHGTLRVVRCTTCDYSMNVHKPEDVPFLLLLSNTDHEARPVVLSDLPHCPQCANLLRPGVVWFGERLAAGAPDSVDEWMSEEHIDLVIAAGTSLQVFPAAEWVSTARAYGASLAVIDAGYYGIVDDFDEGDWLFKGDIGFVLPQIVDILNS
;
A
#
# COMPACT_ATOMS: atom_id res chain seq x y z
N MET A 1 30.05 -0.61 2.31
CA MET A 1 29.38 -1.86 2.72
C MET A 1 30.41 -2.78 3.31
N ASP A 2 30.04 -3.43 4.40
CA ASP A 2 30.82 -4.52 4.96
C ASP A 2 30.82 -5.70 3.96
N THR A 3 31.91 -6.46 3.88
CA THR A 3 32.05 -7.63 3.00
C THR A 3 30.93 -8.66 3.21
N ASN A 4 30.42 -8.76 4.44
CA ASN A 4 29.34 -9.67 4.82
C ASN A 4 27.95 -9.20 4.34
N GLU A 5 27.72 -7.88 4.31
CA GLU A 5 26.50 -7.31 3.71
C GLU A 5 26.49 -7.54 2.21
N THR A 6 27.59 -7.25 1.50
CA THR A 6 27.66 -7.46 0.05
C THR A 6 27.37 -8.91 -0.32
N HIS A 7 27.95 -9.87 0.43
CA HIS A 7 27.65 -11.30 0.22
C HIS A 7 26.17 -11.63 0.44
N THR A 8 25.53 -11.03 1.44
CA THR A 8 24.10 -11.25 1.72
C THR A 8 23.23 -10.77 0.57
N TYR A 9 23.49 -9.57 0.04
CA TYR A 9 22.75 -9.05 -1.11
C TYR A 9 22.97 -9.87 -2.38
N SER A 10 24.20 -10.31 -2.67
CA SER A 10 24.49 -11.16 -3.81
C SER A 10 23.77 -12.52 -3.71
N ALA A 11 23.86 -13.18 -2.57
CA ALA A 11 23.20 -14.48 -2.38
C ALA A 11 21.66 -14.38 -2.45
N PHE A 12 21.08 -13.26 -1.99
CA PHE A 12 19.64 -13.01 -2.16
C PHE A 12 19.28 -12.71 -3.62
N ALA A 13 20.12 -11.97 -4.35
CA ALA A 13 19.92 -11.72 -5.77
C ALA A 13 19.95 -13.03 -6.56
N ASP A 14 20.85 -13.96 -6.22
CA ASP A 14 20.90 -15.31 -6.81
C ASP A 14 19.59 -16.07 -6.54
N LEU A 15 19.11 -16.12 -5.29
CA LEU A 15 17.82 -16.73 -4.95
C LEU A 15 16.65 -16.11 -5.73
N LEU A 16 16.61 -14.79 -5.84
CA LEU A 16 15.57 -14.07 -6.57
C LEU A 16 15.65 -14.35 -8.09
N ALA A 17 16.83 -14.56 -8.64
CA ALA A 17 17.01 -14.94 -10.05
C ALA A 17 16.65 -16.40 -10.33
N GLU A 18 16.85 -17.29 -9.37
CA GLU A 18 16.48 -18.71 -9.46
C GLU A 18 14.99 -18.97 -9.17
N SER A 19 14.34 -18.07 -8.44
CA SER A 19 12.90 -18.12 -8.18
C SER A 19 12.13 -18.00 -9.50
N SER A 20 11.18 -18.90 -9.75
CA SER A 20 10.26 -18.82 -10.89
C SER A 20 9.05 -17.97 -10.56
N ARG A 21 8.63 -17.95 -9.29
CA ARG A 21 7.44 -17.23 -8.82
C ARG A 21 7.70 -16.46 -7.53
N VAL A 22 7.43 -15.16 -7.59
CA VAL A 22 7.72 -14.21 -6.50
C VAL A 22 6.46 -13.45 -6.11
N LEU A 23 6.07 -13.56 -4.84
CA LEU A 23 4.97 -12.81 -4.26
C LEU A 23 5.50 -11.61 -3.47
N CYS A 24 5.26 -10.39 -3.93
CA CYS A 24 5.68 -9.18 -3.24
C CYS A 24 4.51 -8.50 -2.53
N LEU A 25 4.50 -8.50 -1.21
CA LEU A 25 3.55 -7.75 -0.39
C LEU A 25 4.16 -6.42 0.06
N VAL A 26 3.52 -5.31 -0.29
CA VAL A 26 3.97 -3.97 0.09
C VAL A 26 2.98 -3.26 1.00
N GLY A 27 3.51 -2.45 1.91
CA GLY A 27 2.74 -1.64 2.86
C GLY A 27 3.23 -0.20 2.97
N ALA A 28 2.71 0.53 3.95
CA ALA A 28 2.88 1.98 4.05
C ALA A 28 4.34 2.42 4.18
N GLY A 29 5.23 1.56 4.68
CA GLY A 29 6.66 1.82 4.76
C GLY A 29 7.29 2.07 3.38
N LEU A 30 6.75 1.48 2.30
CA LEU A 30 7.18 1.78 0.92
C LEU A 30 7.04 3.26 0.57
N SER A 31 6.00 3.90 1.09
CA SER A 31 5.61 5.27 0.76
C SER A 31 6.10 6.30 1.77
N ALA A 32 6.72 5.86 2.87
CA ALA A 32 7.31 6.76 3.87
C ALA A 32 8.39 7.68 3.29
N PRO A 33 9.35 7.20 2.45
CA PRO A 33 10.34 8.08 1.81
C PRO A 33 9.74 9.04 0.78
N SER A 34 8.47 8.85 0.38
CA SER A 34 7.72 9.80 -0.46
C SER A 34 7.05 10.90 0.36
N GLY A 35 7.32 10.99 1.67
CA GLY A 35 6.75 11.99 2.57
C GLY A 35 5.34 11.67 3.06
N LEU A 36 4.82 10.47 2.77
CA LEU A 36 3.49 10.07 3.22
C LEU A 36 3.56 9.49 4.64
N ALA A 37 2.63 9.91 5.49
CA ALA A 37 2.52 9.40 6.84
C ALA A 37 2.26 7.89 6.82
N THR A 38 3.11 7.15 7.52
CA THR A 38 2.88 5.73 7.73
C THR A 38 1.78 5.54 8.75
N TRP A 39 1.15 4.38 8.64
CA TRP A 39 0.28 3.88 9.67
C TRP A 39 1.02 3.86 11.04
N ARG A 40 2.26 3.36 11.16
CA ARG A 40 2.98 3.21 12.46
C ARG A 40 4.34 3.94 12.47
N GLY A 41 4.86 4.26 13.66
CA GLY A 41 6.17 4.91 13.87
C GLY A 41 6.08 6.13 14.79
N THR A 42 7.18 6.84 15.00
CA THR A 42 7.22 8.11 15.78
C THR A 42 6.31 9.19 15.22
N ASN A 43 5.98 9.12 13.91
CA ASN A 43 4.98 9.94 13.22
C ASN A 43 3.77 9.10 12.74
N GLY A 44 3.57 7.93 13.35
CA GLY A 44 2.57 6.95 12.94
C GLY A 44 1.17 7.37 13.33
N LEU A 45 0.28 7.34 12.35
CA LEU A 45 -1.17 7.52 12.48
C LEU A 45 -1.79 6.67 13.63
N TRP A 46 -1.29 5.44 13.85
CA TRP A 46 -1.78 4.47 14.84
C TRP A 46 -1.57 4.82 16.32
N ASN A 47 -0.83 5.87 16.66
CA ASN A 47 -0.77 6.32 18.05
C ASN A 47 -2.13 6.85 18.55
N ASP A 48 -3.09 7.02 17.63
CA ASP A 48 -4.48 7.38 17.93
C ASP A 48 -5.42 6.17 17.69
N ILE A 49 -5.96 5.61 18.79
CA ILE A 49 -6.91 4.49 18.77
C ILE A 49 -8.18 4.80 17.94
N ASN A 50 -8.42 6.07 17.65
CA ASN A 50 -9.55 6.56 16.87
C ASN A 50 -9.45 6.25 15.37
N LEU A 51 -8.28 5.91 14.81
CA LEU A 51 -8.16 5.77 13.35
C LEU A 51 -8.82 4.51 12.76
N LYS A 52 -8.81 3.38 13.47
CA LYS A 52 -9.61 2.19 13.06
C LYS A 52 -11.08 2.54 12.97
N GLU A 53 -11.55 3.31 13.94
CA GLU A 53 -12.92 3.77 14.00
C GLU A 53 -13.21 4.75 12.86
N LEU A 54 -12.32 5.71 12.59
CA LEU A 54 -12.44 6.66 11.48
C LEU A 54 -12.46 5.98 10.11
N ALA A 55 -11.68 4.93 9.91
CA ALA A 55 -11.70 4.13 8.69
C ALA A 55 -12.76 3.01 8.76
N SER A 56 -14.01 3.32 9.13
CA SER A 56 -15.11 2.34 9.22
C SER A 56 -16.43 2.84 8.60
N PRO A 57 -17.28 1.94 8.05
CA PRO A 57 -18.61 2.32 7.57
C PRO A 57 -19.52 2.88 8.67
N LYS A 58 -19.31 2.45 9.92
CA LYS A 58 -20.06 2.94 11.08
C LYS A 58 -19.77 4.42 11.29
N LYS A 59 -18.50 4.80 11.44
CA LYS A 59 -18.11 6.18 11.71
C LYS A 59 -18.46 7.12 10.56
N PHE A 60 -18.39 6.67 9.31
CA PHE A 60 -18.86 7.48 8.18
C PHE A 60 -20.35 7.79 8.22
N ARG A 61 -21.19 6.87 8.72
CA ARG A 61 -22.63 7.16 8.91
C ARG A 61 -22.90 8.10 10.07
N GLU A 62 -22.12 7.99 11.14
CA GLU A 62 -22.29 8.80 12.35
C GLU A 62 -21.72 10.21 12.20
N ASP A 63 -20.59 10.35 11.52
CA ASP A 63 -19.81 11.58 11.41
C ASP A 63 -19.03 11.62 10.08
N PRO A 64 -19.73 11.79 8.94
CA PRO A 64 -19.10 11.80 7.62
C PRO A 64 -18.17 12.99 7.42
N VAL A 65 -18.36 14.08 8.16
CA VAL A 65 -17.51 15.29 8.06
C VAL A 65 -16.11 14.97 8.54
N THR A 66 -15.95 14.42 9.76
CA THR A 66 -14.63 14.07 10.29
C THR A 66 -13.93 13.03 9.42
N VAL A 67 -14.67 12.02 8.92
CA VAL A 67 -14.10 11.00 8.04
C VAL A 67 -13.64 11.60 6.71
N TRP A 68 -14.43 12.49 6.11
CA TRP A 68 -14.03 13.16 4.88
C TRP A 68 -12.85 14.12 5.07
N SER A 69 -12.78 14.86 6.18
CA SER A 69 -11.61 15.70 6.48
C SER A 69 -10.34 14.85 6.59
N PHE A 70 -10.41 13.74 7.34
CA PHE A 70 -9.30 12.80 7.47
C PHE A 70 -8.83 12.26 6.12
N TYR A 71 -9.76 11.78 5.28
CA TYR A 71 -9.39 11.25 3.96
C TYR A 71 -9.01 12.33 2.94
N GLY A 72 -9.57 13.52 3.06
CA GLY A 72 -9.33 14.64 2.17
C GLY A 72 -7.92 15.19 2.31
N GLU A 73 -7.43 15.37 3.54
CA GLU A 73 -6.04 15.72 3.81
C GLU A 73 -5.06 14.71 3.19
N ARG A 74 -5.33 13.42 3.39
CA ARG A 74 -4.50 12.33 2.84
C ARG A 74 -4.56 12.25 1.32
N LEU A 75 -5.71 12.57 0.74
CA LEU A 75 -5.85 12.66 -0.72
C LEU A 75 -5.04 13.84 -1.27
N LEU A 76 -5.03 14.99 -0.60
CA LEU A 76 -4.18 16.12 -0.97
C LEU A 76 -2.68 15.73 -0.91
N GLU A 77 -2.25 15.08 0.16
CA GLU A 77 -0.88 14.56 0.30
C GLU A 77 -0.54 13.56 -0.82
N ALA A 78 -1.41 12.58 -1.06
CA ALA A 78 -1.20 11.56 -2.10
C ALA A 78 -1.19 12.14 -3.52
N LEU A 79 -1.93 13.23 -3.77
CA LEU A 79 -1.90 13.95 -5.06
C LEU A 79 -0.57 14.67 -5.28
N GLN A 80 0.07 15.18 -4.22
CA GLN A 80 1.34 15.90 -4.28
C GLN A 80 2.56 14.96 -4.27
N ALA A 81 2.46 13.82 -3.58
CA ALA A 81 3.54 12.87 -3.44
C ALA A 81 4.02 12.30 -4.79
N ARG A 82 5.32 11.98 -4.85
CA ARG A 82 5.97 11.35 -6.00
C ARG A 82 6.54 9.98 -5.61
N PRO A 83 6.56 9.01 -6.55
CA PRO A 83 7.23 7.75 -6.29
C PRO A 83 8.70 7.98 -5.92
N ASN A 84 9.17 7.26 -4.91
CA ASN A 84 10.58 7.24 -4.52
C ASN A 84 11.34 6.09 -5.22
N ALA A 85 12.64 5.98 -4.95
CA ALA A 85 13.51 4.96 -5.57
C ALA A 85 13.01 3.52 -5.35
N ALA A 86 12.41 3.19 -4.20
CA ALA A 86 11.85 1.86 -3.94
C ALA A 86 10.68 1.52 -4.88
N HIS A 87 9.80 2.49 -5.17
CA HIS A 87 8.68 2.26 -6.09
C HIS A 87 9.17 1.97 -7.52
N HIS A 88 10.23 2.66 -7.94
CA HIS A 88 10.87 2.42 -9.23
C HIS A 88 11.60 1.08 -9.27
N ALA A 89 12.29 0.71 -8.19
CA ALA A 89 12.93 -0.59 -8.07
C ALA A 89 11.91 -1.74 -8.14
N LEU A 90 10.78 -1.65 -7.44
CA LEU A 90 9.71 -2.66 -7.54
C LEU A 90 9.13 -2.76 -8.95
N ALA A 91 8.93 -1.64 -9.63
CA ALA A 91 8.49 -1.66 -11.02
C ALA A 91 9.53 -2.30 -11.95
N ALA A 92 10.82 -2.06 -11.72
CA ALA A 92 11.90 -2.68 -12.48
C ALA A 92 11.91 -4.20 -12.25
N LEU A 93 11.87 -4.67 -11.00
CA LEU A 93 11.81 -6.09 -10.65
C LEU A 93 10.59 -6.78 -11.26
N ALA A 94 9.41 -6.18 -11.13
CA ALA A 94 8.19 -6.73 -11.70
C ALA A 94 8.23 -6.79 -13.24
N ASN A 95 8.89 -5.85 -13.92
CA ASN A 95 9.06 -5.90 -15.36
C ASN A 95 10.07 -6.96 -15.81
N TRP A 96 11.16 -7.10 -15.06
CA TRP A 96 12.23 -8.07 -15.33
C TRP A 96 11.77 -9.53 -15.09
N HIS A 97 11.03 -9.77 -14.00
CA HIS A 97 10.64 -11.11 -13.57
C HIS A 97 9.20 -11.45 -13.99
N GLN A 98 9.00 -12.43 -14.87
CA GLN A 98 7.66 -12.75 -15.42
C GLN A 98 6.69 -13.29 -14.35
N GLY A 99 7.14 -14.20 -13.49
CA GLY A 99 6.34 -14.79 -12.40
C GLY A 99 6.19 -13.89 -11.16
N TRP A 100 6.26 -12.57 -11.32
CA TRP A 100 6.13 -11.62 -10.21
C TRP A 100 4.68 -11.19 -9.99
N LEU A 101 4.21 -11.19 -8.75
CA LEU A 101 2.92 -10.59 -8.36
C LEU A 101 3.12 -9.62 -7.20
N THR A 102 2.69 -8.36 -7.35
CA THR A 102 2.66 -7.38 -6.27
C THR A 102 1.27 -7.25 -5.66
N ILE A 103 1.16 -7.55 -4.37
CA ILE A 103 0.00 -7.21 -3.53
C ILE A 103 0.28 -5.87 -2.86
N ASN A 104 -0.48 -4.85 -3.26
CA ASN A 104 -0.34 -3.50 -2.73
C ASN A 104 -1.44 -3.19 -1.70
N GLN A 105 -1.02 -2.99 -0.45
CA GLN A 105 -1.89 -2.56 0.64
C GLN A 105 -2.12 -1.04 0.63
N ASN A 106 -1.27 -0.27 -0.07
CA ASN A 106 -1.32 1.17 -0.06
C ASN A 106 -2.39 1.72 -1.00
N VAL A 107 -2.96 2.86 -0.61
CA VAL A 107 -4.06 3.50 -1.35
C VAL A 107 -3.65 4.79 -2.06
N ASP A 108 -2.39 5.22 -1.94
CA ASP A 108 -1.84 6.47 -2.49
C ASP A 108 -1.74 6.51 -4.03
N GLY A 109 -1.59 5.36 -4.67
CA GLY A 109 -1.47 5.23 -6.13
C GLY A 109 -0.07 5.51 -6.68
N LEU A 110 0.98 5.52 -5.87
CA LEU A 110 2.36 5.81 -6.32
C LEU A 110 2.93 4.72 -7.23
N LEU A 111 2.70 3.43 -6.96
CA LEU A 111 3.17 2.34 -7.82
C LEU A 111 2.59 2.39 -9.24
N LYS A 112 1.38 2.95 -9.41
CA LYS A 112 0.79 3.12 -10.75
C LYS A 112 1.52 4.16 -11.60
N GLN A 113 2.36 5.00 -10.98
CA GLN A 113 3.10 6.06 -11.66
C GLN A 113 4.51 5.63 -12.10
N THR A 114 4.96 4.42 -11.77
CA THR A 114 6.34 3.96 -12.03
C THR A 114 6.49 3.02 -13.22
N GLY A 115 5.39 2.74 -13.94
CA GLY A 115 5.40 1.74 -15.03
C GLY A 115 5.37 0.30 -14.52
N HIS A 116 4.99 0.08 -13.26
CA HIS A 116 4.73 -1.27 -12.76
C HIS A 116 3.64 -1.95 -13.63
N PRO A 117 3.85 -3.20 -14.07
CA PRO A 117 2.87 -3.92 -14.88
C PRO A 117 1.54 -4.03 -14.12
N MET A 118 0.49 -3.39 -14.65
CA MET A 118 -0.82 -3.32 -13.99
C MET A 118 -1.50 -4.68 -13.86
N SER A 119 -1.22 -5.62 -14.76
CA SER A 119 -1.70 -7.01 -14.69
C SER A 119 -1.09 -7.79 -13.51
N ARG A 120 -0.02 -7.27 -12.90
CA ARG A 120 0.73 -7.90 -11.81
C ARG A 120 0.75 -7.01 -10.56
N LEU A 121 -0.19 -6.07 -10.46
CA LEU A 121 -0.34 -5.13 -9.33
C LEU A 121 -1.77 -5.16 -8.79
N LEU A 122 -1.99 -5.88 -7.70
CA LEU A 122 -3.29 -6.03 -7.06
C LEU A 122 -3.43 -5.05 -5.88
N ASN A 123 -4.34 -4.08 -6.01
CA ASN A 123 -4.61 -3.09 -4.97
C ASN A 123 -5.75 -3.57 -4.08
N ILE A 124 -5.40 -4.20 -2.95
CA ILE A 124 -6.40 -4.91 -2.13
C ILE A 124 -7.27 -3.99 -1.28
N HIS A 125 -6.81 -2.76 -1.01
CA HIS A 125 -7.52 -1.76 -0.21
C HIS A 125 -8.15 -0.63 -1.05
N GLY A 126 -8.22 -0.79 -2.37
CA GLY A 126 -8.72 0.26 -3.27
C GLY A 126 -7.72 1.40 -3.48
N THR A 127 -8.20 2.63 -3.63
CA THR A 127 -7.34 3.80 -3.84
C THR A 127 -8.02 5.11 -3.41
N LEU A 128 -7.23 6.05 -2.88
CA LEU A 128 -7.66 7.42 -2.61
C LEU A 128 -7.94 8.21 -3.89
N ARG A 129 -7.34 7.81 -5.02
CA ARG A 129 -7.53 8.48 -6.33
C ARG A 129 -8.86 8.14 -6.99
N VAL A 130 -9.79 7.54 -6.26
CA VAL A 130 -11.17 7.30 -6.68
C VAL A 130 -12.10 7.78 -5.57
N VAL A 131 -13.21 8.41 -5.93
CA VAL A 131 -14.35 8.63 -5.05
C VAL A 131 -15.57 7.93 -5.63
N ARG A 132 -16.38 7.31 -4.77
CA ARG A 132 -17.52 6.47 -5.16
C ARG A 132 -18.77 6.82 -4.36
N CYS A 133 -19.94 6.67 -4.97
CA CYS A 133 -21.21 6.85 -4.27
C CYS A 133 -21.44 5.73 -3.25
N THR A 134 -22.11 6.06 -2.15
CA THR A 134 -22.53 5.09 -1.13
C THR A 134 -23.78 4.30 -1.52
N THR A 135 -24.46 4.64 -2.62
CA THR A 135 -25.77 4.09 -2.97
C THR A 135 -25.86 3.56 -4.41
N CYS A 136 -25.36 4.29 -5.41
CA CYS A 136 -25.35 3.85 -6.80
C CYS A 136 -23.92 3.55 -7.29
N ASP A 137 -23.80 3.06 -8.53
CA ASP A 137 -22.51 2.65 -9.12
C ASP A 137 -21.65 3.82 -9.60
N TYR A 138 -22.03 5.07 -9.28
CA TYR A 138 -21.23 6.23 -9.64
C TYR A 138 -19.86 6.19 -8.96
N SER A 139 -18.80 6.33 -9.75
CA SER A 139 -17.44 6.57 -9.27
C SER A 139 -16.70 7.49 -10.24
N MET A 140 -15.70 8.18 -9.74
CA MET A 140 -14.84 9.04 -10.55
C MET A 140 -13.40 9.00 -10.05
N ASN A 141 -12.45 9.18 -10.96
CA ASN A 141 -11.05 9.35 -10.64
C ASN A 141 -10.78 10.78 -10.17
N VAL A 142 -9.84 10.93 -9.23
CA VAL A 142 -9.36 12.21 -8.74
C VAL A 142 -7.93 12.39 -9.21
N HIS A 143 -7.70 13.39 -10.05
CA HIS A 143 -6.40 13.71 -10.62
C HIS A 143 -5.80 14.98 -10.01
N LYS A 144 -6.66 15.88 -9.56
CA LYS A 144 -6.29 17.16 -8.96
C LYS A 144 -7.32 17.59 -7.91
N PRO A 145 -6.98 18.50 -6.97
CA PRO A 145 -7.89 18.91 -5.91
C PRO A 145 -9.24 19.44 -6.39
N GLU A 146 -9.28 20.09 -7.55
CA GLU A 146 -10.48 20.70 -8.12
C GLU A 146 -11.53 19.68 -8.57
N ASP A 147 -11.14 18.42 -8.79
CA ASP A 147 -12.09 17.35 -9.17
C ASP A 147 -13.06 17.02 -8.02
N VAL A 148 -12.66 17.32 -6.77
CA VAL A 148 -13.47 17.16 -5.57
C VAL A 148 -13.44 18.50 -4.81
N PRO A 149 -14.37 19.44 -5.10
CA PRO A 149 -14.32 20.81 -4.57
C PRO A 149 -14.15 20.93 -3.05
N PHE A 150 -14.64 19.93 -2.30
CA PHE A 150 -14.41 19.80 -0.86
C PHE A 150 -12.92 19.89 -0.45
N LEU A 151 -12.01 19.35 -1.26
CA LEU A 151 -10.57 19.37 -0.99
C LEU A 151 -9.99 20.79 -0.94
N LEU A 152 -10.56 21.71 -1.72
CA LEU A 152 -10.14 23.12 -1.73
C LEU A 152 -10.51 23.83 -0.41
N LEU A 153 -11.56 23.37 0.27
CA LEU A 153 -11.96 23.88 1.58
C LEU A 153 -10.97 23.46 2.67
N LEU A 154 -10.32 22.30 2.52
CA LEU A 154 -9.29 21.82 3.45
C LEU A 154 -7.95 22.53 3.23
N SER A 155 -7.64 22.93 1.99
CA SER A 155 -6.37 23.59 1.65
C SER A 155 -6.34 25.08 1.99
N ASN A 156 -7.47 25.70 2.30
CA ASN A 156 -7.54 27.13 2.63
C ASN A 156 -7.06 27.36 4.08
N THR A 157 -5.79 27.72 4.22
CA THR A 157 -5.13 28.03 5.50
C THR A 157 -5.45 29.41 6.07
N ASP A 158 -6.35 30.17 5.45
CA ASP A 158 -6.75 31.47 5.98
C ASP A 158 -7.57 31.30 7.27
N HIS A 159 -7.12 31.96 8.34
CA HIS A 159 -7.67 31.92 9.70
C HIS A 159 -9.15 32.35 9.83
N GLU A 160 -9.86 32.59 8.73
CA GLU A 160 -11.29 32.94 8.65
C GLU A 160 -12.17 31.79 8.09
N ALA A 161 -11.61 30.61 7.83
CA ALA A 161 -12.39 29.49 7.32
C ALA A 161 -13.47 29.04 8.33
N ARG A 162 -14.74 29.13 7.92
CA ARG A 162 -15.87 28.60 8.70
C ARG A 162 -15.72 27.07 8.87
N PRO A 163 -16.27 26.48 9.95
CA PRO A 163 -16.29 25.03 10.11
C PRO A 163 -16.92 24.34 8.89
N VAL A 164 -16.30 23.22 8.49
CA VAL A 164 -16.86 22.30 7.49
C VAL A 164 -18.17 21.72 8.02
N VAL A 165 -19.20 21.71 7.18
CA VAL A 165 -20.50 21.11 7.52
C VAL A 165 -20.90 20.04 6.49
N LEU A 166 -21.94 19.27 6.80
CA LEU A 166 -22.41 18.16 5.97
C LEU A 166 -22.70 18.56 4.51
N SER A 167 -23.25 19.76 4.28
CA SER A 167 -23.57 20.25 2.94
C SER A 167 -22.34 20.56 2.08
N ASP A 168 -21.15 20.70 2.70
CA ASP A 168 -19.89 20.92 1.98
C ASP A 168 -19.31 19.62 1.42
N LEU A 169 -19.77 18.46 1.91
CA LEU A 169 -19.20 17.17 1.54
C LEU A 169 -19.51 16.83 0.06
N PRO A 170 -18.69 15.98 -0.58
CA PRO A 170 -18.94 15.59 -1.96
C PRO A 170 -20.22 14.76 -2.07
N HIS A 171 -21.18 15.22 -2.90
CA HIS A 171 -22.43 14.53 -3.18
C HIS A 171 -22.43 13.95 -4.60
N CYS A 172 -23.11 12.83 -4.78
CA CYS A 172 -23.19 12.14 -6.05
C CYS A 172 -24.03 12.95 -7.06
N PRO A 173 -23.51 13.21 -8.28
CA PRO A 173 -24.26 13.95 -9.29
C PRO A 173 -25.45 13.17 -9.86
N GLN A 174 -25.55 11.86 -9.60
CA GLN A 174 -26.63 11.00 -10.13
C GLN A 174 -27.79 10.81 -9.14
N CYS A 175 -27.52 10.72 -7.84
CA CYS A 175 -28.54 10.39 -6.83
C CYS A 175 -28.50 11.28 -5.58
N ALA A 176 -27.63 12.29 -5.54
CA ALA A 176 -27.45 13.21 -4.43
C ALA A 176 -27.07 12.59 -3.07
N ASN A 177 -26.82 11.28 -2.98
CA ASN A 177 -26.23 10.68 -1.77
C ASN A 177 -24.76 11.06 -1.63
N LEU A 178 -24.21 10.97 -0.42
CA LEU A 178 -22.79 11.24 -0.18
C LEU A 178 -21.90 10.33 -1.04
N LEU A 179 -20.86 10.93 -1.61
CA LEU A 179 -19.70 10.18 -2.07
C LEU A 179 -18.86 9.80 -0.85
N ARG A 180 -17.98 8.82 -1.04
CA ARG A 180 -16.95 8.42 -0.10
C ARG A 180 -15.64 8.13 -0.85
N PRO A 181 -14.49 8.12 -0.16
CA PRO A 181 -13.23 7.66 -0.72
C PRO A 181 -13.34 6.20 -1.23
N GLY A 182 -12.68 5.92 -2.35
CA GLY A 182 -12.61 4.62 -3.04
C GLY A 182 -11.71 3.60 -2.35
N VAL A 183 -11.61 3.68 -1.03
CA VAL A 183 -10.81 2.77 -0.20
C VAL A 183 -11.70 1.74 0.48
N VAL A 184 -11.08 0.64 0.89
CA VAL A 184 -11.67 -0.37 1.77
C VAL A 184 -11.55 0.11 3.22
N TRP A 185 -12.65 0.10 3.94
CA TRP A 185 -12.68 0.36 5.38
C TRP A 185 -12.58 -0.91 6.21
N PHE A 186 -12.18 -0.77 7.47
CA PHE A 186 -12.22 -1.88 8.43
C PHE A 186 -13.67 -2.38 8.57
N GLY A 187 -13.83 -3.71 8.49
CA GLY A 187 -15.13 -4.38 8.47
C GLY A 187 -15.77 -4.49 7.08
N GLU A 188 -15.17 -3.91 6.03
CA GLU A 188 -15.55 -4.20 4.64
C GLU A 188 -14.74 -5.37 4.09
N ARG A 189 -15.30 -6.03 3.07
CA ARG A 189 -14.52 -6.94 2.23
C ARG A 189 -13.45 -6.14 1.49
N LEU A 190 -12.31 -6.76 1.25
CA LEU A 190 -11.27 -6.23 0.37
C LEU A 190 -11.83 -5.90 -1.02
N ALA A 191 -11.07 -5.09 -1.78
CA ALA A 191 -11.47 -4.62 -3.10
C ALA A 191 -11.92 -5.78 -3.99
N ALA A 192 -13.10 -5.67 -4.58
CA ALA A 192 -13.74 -6.77 -5.30
C ALA A 192 -12.81 -7.39 -6.35
N GLY A 193 -12.74 -8.72 -6.39
CA GLY A 193 -11.89 -9.50 -7.29
C GLY A 193 -10.42 -9.58 -6.87
N ALA A 194 -9.87 -8.61 -6.13
CA ALA A 194 -8.45 -8.62 -5.79
C ALA A 194 -8.03 -9.81 -4.91
N PRO A 195 -8.74 -10.18 -3.83
CA PRO A 195 -8.42 -11.39 -3.06
C PRO A 195 -8.55 -12.66 -3.88
N ASP A 196 -9.64 -12.79 -4.65
CA ASP A 196 -9.89 -13.97 -5.48
C ASP A 196 -8.77 -14.15 -6.52
N SER A 197 -8.28 -13.04 -7.12
CA SER A 197 -7.13 -13.06 -8.04
C SER A 197 -5.81 -13.40 -7.34
N VAL A 198 -5.62 -13.00 -6.07
CA VAL A 198 -4.46 -13.45 -5.29
C VAL A 198 -4.55 -14.96 -5.06
N ASP A 199 -5.68 -15.45 -4.56
CA ASP A 199 -5.87 -16.86 -4.24
C ASP A 199 -5.75 -17.74 -5.49
N GLU A 200 -6.36 -17.31 -6.62
CA GLU A 200 -6.24 -17.97 -7.92
C GLU A 200 -4.78 -18.05 -8.34
N TRP A 201 -4.07 -16.92 -8.39
CA TRP A 201 -2.66 -16.88 -8.74
C TRP A 201 -1.84 -17.80 -7.83
N MET A 202 -1.98 -17.69 -6.50
CA MET A 202 -1.24 -18.51 -5.54
C MET A 202 -1.49 -20.02 -5.69
N SER A 203 -2.65 -20.42 -6.23
CA SER A 203 -3.01 -21.83 -6.41
C SER A 203 -2.46 -22.48 -7.68
N GLU A 204 -2.00 -21.68 -8.64
CA GLU A 204 -1.55 -22.17 -9.96
C GLU A 204 -0.28 -23.02 -9.88
N GLU A 205 0.76 -22.51 -9.22
CA GLU A 205 2.06 -23.18 -9.04
C GLU A 205 2.71 -22.75 -7.73
N HIS A 206 3.75 -23.47 -7.32
CA HIS A 206 4.50 -23.18 -6.11
C HIS A 206 5.13 -21.77 -6.16
N ILE A 207 5.11 -21.07 -5.03
CA ILE A 207 5.75 -19.76 -4.84
C ILE A 207 7.10 -20.03 -4.19
N ASP A 208 8.18 -19.61 -4.84
CA ASP A 208 9.54 -19.87 -4.34
C ASP A 208 9.96 -18.83 -3.30
N LEU A 209 9.51 -17.58 -3.50
CA LEU A 209 9.91 -16.44 -2.68
C LEU A 209 8.76 -15.48 -2.39
N VAL A 210 8.66 -15.07 -1.14
CA VAL A 210 7.80 -13.97 -0.69
C VAL A 210 8.65 -12.79 -0.26
N ILE A 211 8.35 -11.59 -0.74
CA ILE A 211 9.00 -10.34 -0.33
C ILE A 211 7.98 -9.47 0.39
N ALA A 212 8.17 -9.25 1.70
CA ALA A 212 7.40 -8.31 2.49
C ALA A 212 8.16 -6.99 2.66
N ALA A 213 7.73 -5.94 1.97
CA ALA A 213 8.47 -4.67 1.92
C ALA A 213 7.67 -3.50 2.53
N GLY A 214 8.22 -2.90 3.59
CA GLY A 214 7.62 -1.75 4.28
C GLY A 214 6.25 -2.08 4.89
N THR A 215 6.08 -3.29 5.43
CA THR A 215 4.83 -3.75 6.03
C THR A 215 5.07 -4.53 7.31
N SER A 216 4.18 -4.38 8.29
CA SER A 216 4.31 -5.05 9.58
C SER A 216 3.79 -6.49 9.60
N LEU A 217 3.17 -6.96 8.50
CA LEU A 217 2.53 -8.28 8.42
C LEU A 217 1.48 -8.55 9.51
N GLN A 218 0.72 -7.52 9.92
CA GLN A 218 -0.31 -7.66 10.96
C GLN A 218 -1.74 -7.44 10.49
N VAL A 219 -1.93 -7.04 9.24
CA VAL A 219 -3.25 -6.74 8.69
C VAL A 219 -3.71 -7.94 7.88
N PHE A 220 -4.79 -8.56 8.33
CA PHE A 220 -5.43 -9.68 7.63
C PHE A 220 -6.43 -9.17 6.58
N PRO A 221 -6.55 -9.86 5.43
CA PRO A 221 -5.91 -11.14 5.06
C PRO A 221 -4.52 -11.01 4.42
N ALA A 222 -3.98 -9.80 4.26
CA ALA A 222 -2.70 -9.60 3.57
C ALA A 222 -1.53 -10.40 4.20
N ALA A 223 -1.48 -10.45 5.53
CA ALA A 223 -0.51 -11.26 6.26
C ALA A 223 -0.69 -12.77 6.08
N GLU A 224 -1.92 -13.24 5.83
CA GLU A 224 -2.26 -14.65 5.68
C GLU A 224 -1.71 -15.25 4.38
N TRP A 225 -1.68 -14.48 3.29
CA TRP A 225 -1.04 -14.93 2.04
C TRP A 225 0.45 -15.18 2.22
N VAL A 226 1.12 -14.35 3.01
CA VAL A 226 2.55 -14.54 3.34
C VAL A 226 2.75 -15.82 4.13
N SER A 227 1.98 -16.01 5.21
CA SER A 227 2.10 -17.23 6.03
C SER A 227 1.71 -18.49 5.25
N THR A 228 0.73 -18.39 4.35
CA THR A 228 0.29 -19.50 3.49
C THR A 228 1.40 -19.91 2.53
N ALA A 229 1.98 -18.95 1.79
CA ALA A 229 3.08 -19.23 0.86
C ALA A 229 4.29 -19.85 1.59
N ARG A 230 4.65 -19.34 2.78
CA ARG A 230 5.71 -19.92 3.62
C ARG A 230 5.39 -21.36 4.06
N ALA A 231 4.17 -21.62 4.49
CA ALA A 231 3.74 -22.97 4.87
C ALA A 231 3.83 -23.99 3.71
N TYR A 232 3.81 -23.52 2.46
CA TYR A 232 4.03 -24.33 1.27
C TYR A 232 5.48 -24.38 0.79
N GLY A 233 6.43 -23.77 1.52
CA GLY A 233 7.88 -23.88 1.28
C GLY A 233 8.55 -22.63 0.71
N ALA A 234 7.82 -21.51 0.53
CA ALA A 234 8.42 -20.28 0.04
C ALA A 234 9.40 -19.68 1.07
N SER A 235 10.57 -19.23 0.63
CA SER A 235 11.44 -18.38 1.46
C SER A 235 10.78 -17.02 1.69
N LEU A 236 11.02 -16.39 2.85
CA LEU A 236 10.56 -15.04 3.14
C LEU A 236 11.73 -14.06 3.17
N ALA A 237 11.59 -12.94 2.46
CA ALA A 237 12.43 -11.77 2.62
C ALA A 237 11.63 -10.61 3.20
N VAL A 238 12.06 -10.07 4.34
CA VAL A 238 11.50 -8.87 4.94
C VAL A 238 12.44 -7.69 4.73
N ILE A 239 11.90 -6.61 4.18
CA ILE A 239 12.59 -5.34 3.98
C ILE A 239 11.86 -4.27 4.78
N ASP A 240 12.42 -3.85 5.91
CA ASP A 240 11.79 -2.84 6.77
C ASP A 240 12.84 -2.01 7.55
N ALA A 241 12.48 -0.76 7.85
CA ALA A 241 13.36 0.19 8.51
C ALA A 241 13.23 0.19 10.04
N GLY A 242 12.18 -0.40 10.64
CA GLY A 242 11.91 -0.18 12.06
C GLY A 242 10.97 -1.16 12.76
N TYR A 243 10.34 -2.12 12.08
CA TYR A 243 9.50 -3.12 12.71
C TYR A 243 10.05 -4.54 12.53
N TYR A 244 10.74 -5.03 13.57
CA TYR A 244 11.37 -6.35 13.59
C TYR A 244 10.61 -7.35 14.47
N GLY A 245 9.35 -7.08 14.83
CA GLY A 245 8.55 -7.99 15.64
C GLY A 245 8.25 -9.34 14.98
N ILE A 246 8.54 -9.47 13.68
CA ILE A 246 8.42 -10.70 12.90
C ILE A 246 9.69 -11.58 13.07
N VAL A 247 10.80 -11.03 13.57
CA VAL A 247 12.11 -11.71 13.60
C VAL A 247 12.13 -12.98 14.47
N ASP A 248 11.21 -13.10 15.42
CA ASP A 248 11.08 -14.31 16.24
C ASP A 248 10.48 -15.52 15.48
N ASP A 249 9.91 -15.30 14.28
CA ASP A 249 9.22 -16.30 13.45
C ASP A 249 9.97 -16.65 12.14
N PHE A 250 11.28 -16.34 12.06
CA PHE A 250 12.10 -16.61 10.87
C PHE A 250 12.59 -18.07 10.86
N ASP A 251 12.44 -18.72 9.72
CA ASP A 251 12.96 -20.07 9.46
C ASP A 251 14.37 -20.00 8.86
N GLU A 252 15.07 -21.14 8.85
CA GLU A 252 16.34 -21.27 8.12
C GLU A 252 16.10 -21.06 6.62
N GLY A 253 16.70 -19.99 6.06
CA GLY A 253 16.50 -19.60 4.66
C GLY A 253 15.70 -18.31 4.47
N ASP A 254 15.21 -17.68 5.55
CA ASP A 254 14.59 -16.36 5.49
C ASP A 254 15.62 -15.22 5.55
N TRP A 255 15.25 -14.09 4.96
CA TRP A 255 16.12 -12.95 4.71
C TRP A 255 15.57 -11.69 5.39
N LEU A 256 16.44 -10.98 6.10
CA LEU A 256 16.08 -9.73 6.75
C LEU A 256 17.01 -8.60 6.29
N PHE A 257 16.44 -7.66 5.53
CA PHE A 257 17.13 -6.44 5.13
C PHE A 257 16.65 -5.28 5.98
N LYS A 258 17.50 -4.88 6.93
CA LYS A 258 17.25 -3.75 7.82
C LYS A 258 17.71 -2.47 7.15
N GLY A 259 16.81 -1.50 7.01
CA GLY A 259 17.19 -0.17 6.53
C GLY A 259 16.13 0.54 5.72
N ASP A 260 16.51 1.67 5.15
CA ASP A 260 15.65 2.44 4.26
C ASP A 260 15.34 1.62 3.01
N ILE A 261 14.06 1.32 2.80
CA ILE A 261 13.56 0.61 1.62
C ILE A 261 13.94 1.31 0.31
N GLY A 262 14.06 2.64 0.33
CA GLY A 262 14.54 3.47 -0.78
C GLY A 262 16.01 3.24 -1.13
N PHE A 263 16.76 2.53 -0.29
CA PHE A 263 18.14 2.12 -0.55
C PHE A 263 18.24 0.61 -0.83
N VAL A 264 17.60 -0.22 0.00
CA VAL A 264 17.69 -1.69 -0.09
C VAL A 264 17.19 -2.22 -1.44
N LEU A 265 16.01 -1.80 -1.90
CA LEU A 265 15.43 -2.33 -3.13
C LEU A 265 16.22 -1.93 -4.39
N PRO A 266 16.65 -0.66 -4.57
CA PRO A 266 17.55 -0.31 -5.66
C PRO A 266 18.85 -1.10 -5.65
N GLN A 267 19.44 -1.35 -4.48
CA GLN A 267 20.66 -2.14 -4.39
C GLN A 267 20.47 -3.59 -4.90
N ILE A 268 19.34 -4.23 -4.59
CA ILE A 268 19.01 -5.55 -5.13
C ILE A 268 18.91 -5.50 -6.66
N VAL A 269 18.26 -4.47 -7.21
CA VAL A 269 18.15 -4.26 -8.66
C VAL A 269 19.52 -4.04 -9.30
N ASP A 270 20.39 -3.23 -8.71
CA ASP A 270 21.72 -2.95 -9.24
C ASP A 270 22.58 -4.22 -9.32
N ILE A 271 22.48 -5.10 -8.32
CA ILE A 271 23.20 -6.38 -8.30
C ILE A 271 22.67 -7.34 -9.35
N LEU A 272 21.35 -7.44 -9.53
CA LEU A 272 20.75 -8.28 -10.59
C LEU A 272 21.12 -7.83 -12.01
N ASN A 273 21.48 -6.56 -12.19
CA ASN A 273 21.88 -6.00 -13.48
C ASN A 273 23.40 -6.04 -13.73
N SER A 274 24.20 -6.45 -12.74
CA SER A 274 25.67 -6.50 -12.80
C SER A 274 26.17 -7.81 -13.39
#